data_AF-A0A836CER1-F1
#
_entry.id   AF-A0A836CER1-F1
#
_cell.length_a   1.000
_cell.length_b   1.000
_cell.length_c   1.000
_cell.angle_alpha   90.00
_cell.angle_beta   90.00
_cell.angle_gamma   90.00
#
_symmetry.space_group_name_H-M   'P 1'
#
loop_
_entity.id
_entity.type
_entity.pdbx_description
1 polymer ?
#
loop_
_entity_poly.entity_id
_entity_poly.type
_entity_poly.pdbx_seq_one_letter_code
_entity_poly.pdbx_strand_id
1 'polypeptide(L)' 'MQAHKAKLNLTDTQLSIAGCSHIGGHKYAGVCIVYPQGDWYGLVTKRNAANILDTCVMKGGILKSNYRGSIIKSGSVAAP' A
#
# COMPACT_ATOMS: atom_id res chain seq x y z
N MET A 1 1.24 -4.46 -9.42
CA MET A 1 2.02 -3.39 -8.76
C MET A 1 3.34 -3.14 -9.49
N GLN A 2 4.27 -4.09 -9.59
CA GLN A 2 5.55 -3.85 -10.30
C GLN A 2 5.38 -3.36 -11.76
N ALA A 3 4.52 -4.02 -12.54
CA ALA A 3 4.20 -3.57 -13.90
C ALA A 3 3.50 -2.20 -13.95
N HIS A 4 2.77 -1.81 -12.90
CA HIS A 4 2.10 -0.51 -12.82
C HIS A 4 3.09 0.59 -12.42
N LYS A 5 4.03 0.29 -11.51
CA LYS A 5 5.19 1.14 -11.19
C LYS A 5 5.99 1.50 -12.45
N ALA A 6 6.26 0.53 -13.32
CA ALA A 6 6.96 0.76 -14.58
C ALA A 6 6.20 1.72 -15.49
N LYS A 7 4.86 1.61 -15.57
CA LYS A 7 4.02 2.56 -16.34
C LYS A 7 4.04 3.98 -15.78
N LEU A 8 4.29 4.13 -14.48
CA LEU A 8 4.39 5.43 -13.81
C LEU A 8 5.81 6.02 -13.87
N ASN A 9 6.77 5.38 -14.55
CA ASN A 9 8.17 5.81 -14.65
C ASN A 9 8.84 6.02 -13.28
N LEU A 10 8.43 5.27 -12.26
CA LEU A 10 8.99 5.36 -10.91
C LEU A 10 10.23 4.47 -10.79
N THR A 11 11.30 5.04 -10.24
CA THR A 11 12.54 4.33 -9.93
C THR A 11 12.46 3.60 -8.58
N ASP A 12 13.43 2.71 -8.30
CA ASP A 12 13.51 2.00 -7.01
C ASP A 12 13.79 2.92 -5.82
N THR A 13 14.40 4.09 -6.05
CA THR A 13 14.63 5.10 -5.01
C THR A 13 13.36 5.87 -4.65
N GLN A 14 12.40 5.94 -5.56
CA GLN A 14 11.11 6.63 -5.35
C GLN A 14 10.05 5.68 -4.76
N LEU A 15 10.08 4.40 -5.12
CA LEU A 15 9.14 3.40 -4.63
C LEU A 15 9.77 2.02 -4.63
N SER A 16 9.80 1.38 -3.47
CA SER A 16 10.18 -0.02 -3.35
C SER A 16 8.96 -0.91 -3.06
N ILE A 17 8.91 -2.07 -3.71
CA ILE A 17 7.90 -3.09 -3.48
C ILE A 17 8.63 -4.38 -3.14
N ALA A 18 8.44 -4.86 -1.91
CA ALA A 18 9.07 -6.08 -1.41
C ALA A 18 8.01 -7.13 -1.06
N GLY A 19 8.35 -8.40 -1.30
CA GLY A 19 7.62 -9.52 -0.70
C GLY A 19 7.99 -9.66 0.78
N CYS A 20 7.06 -10.18 1.58
CA CYS A 20 7.31 -10.51 2.98
C CYS A 20 6.76 -11.90 3.31
N SER A 21 7.23 -12.47 4.44
CA SER A 21 6.64 -13.67 5.03
C SER A 21 5.25 -13.37 5.62
N HIS A 22 4.62 -14.37 6.20
CA HIS A 22 3.31 -14.22 6.83
C HIS A 22 3.33 -13.18 7.97
N ILE A 23 2.37 -12.25 7.94
CA ILE A 23 2.21 -11.13 8.89
C ILE A 23 0.84 -11.17 9.59
N GLY A 24 0.12 -12.30 9.54
CA GLY A 24 -1.25 -12.41 10.02
C GLY A 24 -2.29 -11.94 8.99
N GLY A 25 -3.50 -11.64 9.48
CA GLY A 25 -4.56 -11.05 8.65
C GLY A 25 -5.28 -12.02 7.72
N HIS A 26 -5.33 -13.32 8.03
CA HIS A 26 -5.98 -14.35 7.19
C HIS A 26 -7.43 -14.01 6.80
N LYS A 27 -8.21 -13.38 7.69
CA LYS A 27 -9.58 -12.90 7.40
C LYS A 27 -9.62 -11.94 6.19
N TYR A 28 -8.50 -11.27 5.89
CA TYR A 28 -8.36 -10.28 4.83
C TYR A 28 -7.19 -10.58 3.88
N ALA A 29 -6.97 -11.86 3.56
CA ALA A 29 -5.88 -12.33 2.71
C ALA A 29 -5.69 -11.49 1.42
N GLY A 30 -4.45 -11.45 0.94
CA GLY A 30 -3.98 -10.39 0.05
C GLY A 30 -3.68 -9.14 0.86
N VAL A 31 -2.77 -9.27 1.84
CA VAL A 31 -2.38 -8.17 2.74
C VAL A 31 -1.23 -7.38 2.13
N CYS A 32 -1.31 -6.05 2.23
CA CYS A 32 -0.28 -5.11 1.83
C CYS A 32 -0.16 -4.03 2.91
N ILE A 33 1.07 -3.64 3.25
CA ILE A 33 1.34 -2.55 4.18
C ILE A 33 1.99 -1.41 3.38
N VAL A 34 1.45 -0.20 3.53
CA VAL A 34 2.03 1.03 2.95
C VAL A 34 2.74 1.81 4.04
N TYR A 35 4.03 2.06 3.82
CA TYR A 35 4.90 2.86 4.68
C TYR A 35 5.00 4.30 4.15
N PRO A 36 5.30 5.29 5.02
CA PRO A 36 5.80 5.16 6.40
C PRO A 36 4.74 4.98 7.50
N GLN A 37 3.46 5.28 7.23
CA GLN A 37 2.41 5.26 8.26
C GLN A 37 2.16 3.85 8.84
N GLY A 38 2.44 2.82 8.03
CA GLY A 38 2.12 1.44 8.37
C GLY A 38 0.65 1.16 8.16
N ASP A 39 0.06 1.70 7.07
CA ASP A 39 -1.34 1.48 6.71
C ASP A 39 -1.52 0.05 6.19
N TRP A 40 -2.42 -0.70 6.82
CA TRP A 40 -2.77 -2.06 6.43
C TRP A 40 -3.91 -2.06 5.43
N TYR A 41 -3.69 -2.76 4.32
CA TYR A 41 -4.70 -3.02 3.31
C TYR A 41 -4.88 -4.52 3.15
N GLY A 42 -6.13 -4.99 3.20
CA GLY A 42 -6.47 -6.39 2.98
C GLY A 42 -7.37 -6.57 1.76
N LEU A 43 -7.68 -7.82 1.41
CA LEU A 43 -8.47 -8.18 0.22
C LEU A 43 -7.87 -7.61 -1.08
N VAL A 44 -6.54 -7.50 -1.13
CA VAL A 44 -5.83 -7.05 -2.33
C VAL A 44 -5.78 -8.20 -3.34
N THR A 45 -6.18 -7.90 -4.56
CA THR A 45 -6.21 -8.80 -5.71
C THR A 45 -5.55 -8.11 -6.90
N LYS A 46 -5.29 -8.86 -7.97
CA LYS A 46 -4.78 -8.29 -9.23
C LYS A 46 -5.65 -7.13 -9.76
N ARG A 47 -6.96 -7.13 -9.46
CA ARG A 47 -7.93 -6.13 -9.95
C ARG A 47 -7.86 -4.79 -9.24
N ASN A 48 -7.56 -4.76 -7.94
CA ASN A 48 -7.55 -3.53 -7.13
C ASN A 48 -6.14 -3.12 -6.67
N ALA A 49 -5.10 -3.90 -6.98
CA ALA A 49 -3.73 -3.60 -6.62
C ALA A 49 -3.21 -2.28 -7.20
N ALA A 50 -3.68 -1.85 -8.37
CA ALA A 50 -3.32 -0.55 -8.94
C ALA A 50 -3.92 0.61 -8.11
N ASN A 51 -5.14 0.45 -7.60
CA ASN A 51 -5.81 1.46 -6.79
C ASN A 51 -5.08 1.74 -5.48
N ILE A 52 -4.44 0.73 -4.88
CA ILE A 52 -3.56 0.93 -3.71
C ILE A 52 -2.41 1.87 -4.05
N LEU A 53 -1.75 1.65 -5.20
CA LEU A 53 -0.65 2.52 -5.62
C LEU A 53 -1.14 3.94 -5.87
N ASP A 54 -2.18 4.09 -6.70
CA ASP A 54 -2.65 5.39 -7.15
C ASP A 54 -3.31 6.22 -6.02
N THR A 55 -4.09 5.58 -5.15
CA THR A 55 -4.78 6.27 -4.05
C THR A 55 -3.86 6.45 -2.85
N CYS A 56 -3.13 5.41 -2.43
CA CYS A 56 -2.46 5.41 -1.14
C CYS A 56 -1.03 5.92 -1.21
N VAL A 57 -0.29 5.55 -2.25
CA VAL A 57 1.11 5.97 -2.40
C VAL A 57 1.19 7.31 -3.13
N MET A 58 0.55 7.43 -4.29
CA MET A 58 0.72 8.60 -5.15
C MET A 58 -0.06 9.82 -4.65
N LYS A 59 -1.27 9.62 -4.12
CA LYS A 59 -2.15 10.70 -3.65
C LYS A 59 -2.14 10.88 -2.12
N GLY A 60 -1.51 9.98 -1.37
CA GLY A 60 -1.53 10.00 0.10
C GLY A 60 -2.92 9.79 0.73
N GLY A 61 -3.86 9.18 0.00
CA GLY A 61 -5.23 8.94 0.45
C GLY A 61 -5.47 7.53 1.00
N ILE A 62 -6.67 7.26 1.48
CA ILE A 62 -7.05 5.94 2.01
C ILE A 62 -8.04 5.24 1.08
N LEU A 63 -7.67 4.05 0.60
CA LEU A 63 -8.61 3.17 -0.11
C LEU A 63 -9.52 2.44 0.91
N LYS A 64 -10.63 3.10 1.29
CA LYS A 64 -11.52 2.67 2.39
C LYS A 64 -11.99 1.22 2.31
N SER A 65 -12.28 0.71 1.11
CA SER A 65 -12.73 -0.69 0.91
C SER A 65 -11.71 -1.72 1.42
N ASN A 66 -10.42 -1.38 1.31
CA ASN A 66 -9.31 -2.28 1.61
C ASN A 66 -8.64 -1.97 2.94
N TYR A 67 -8.86 -0.79 3.51
CA TYR A 67 -8.20 -0.32 4.73
C TYR A 67 -8.53 -1.17 5.97
N ARG A 68 -7.52 -1.52 6.78
CA ARG A 68 -7.62 -2.37 7.98
C ARG A 68 -7.00 -1.76 9.23
N GLY A 69 -6.59 -0.50 9.16
CA GLY A 69 -5.95 0.21 10.27
C GLY A 69 -4.55 0.66 9.90
N SER A 70 -3.95 1.41 10.81
CA SER A 70 -2.59 1.93 10.67
C SER A 70 -1.88 1.90 12.01
N ILE A 71 -0.56 1.80 11.98
CA ILE A 71 0.28 1.84 13.18
C ILE A 71 0.41 3.29 13.68
N ILE A 72 0.51 4.23 12.75
CA ILE A 72 0.58 5.67 13.03
C ILE A 72 -0.69 6.32 12.49
N LYS A 73 -1.22 7.35 13.16
CA LYS A 73 -2.38 8.07 12.65
C LYS A 73 -2.06 8.61 11.24
N SER A 74 -2.83 8.18 10.24
CA SER A 74 -2.69 8.62 8.86
C SER A 74 -2.77 10.16 8.81
N GLY A 75 -1.68 10.82 8.37
CA GLY A 75 -1.52 12.28 8.40
C GLY A 75 -0.66 12.84 9.55
N SER A 76 -0.13 12.01 10.44
CA SER A 76 0.77 12.42 11.55
C SER A 76 2.26 12.29 11.25
N VAL A 77 2.62 11.65 10.14
CA VAL A 77 3.99 11.67 9.63
C VAL A 77 4.09 12.78 8.59
N ALA A 78 5.00 13.72 8.81
CA ALA A 78 5.39 14.68 7.79
C ALA A 78 5.89 13.89 6.57
N ALA A 79 5.53 14.34 5.37
CA ALA A 79 6.18 13.87 4.16
C ALA A 79 7.71 14.07 4.31
N PRO A 80 8.54 13.15 3.80
CA PRO A 80 9.98 13.37 3.77
C PRO A 80 10.36 14.65 3.03
#